data_AF-A0A2D5ZEJ6-F1
#
_entry.id   AF-A0A2D5ZEJ6-F1
#
_cell.length_a   1.000
_cell.length_b   1.000
_cell.length_c   1.000
_cell.angle_alpha   90.00
_cell.angle_beta   90.00
_cell.angle_gamma   90.00
#
_symmetry.space_group_name_H-M   'P 1'
#
loop_
_entity.id
_entity.type
_entity.pdbx_description
1 polymer ?
#
loop_
_entity_poly.entity_id
_entity_poly.type
_entity_poly.pdbx_seq_one_letter_code
_entity_poly.pdbx_strand_id
1 'polypeptide(L)'
;MSKGAVHALTGAWLESVGAPPGAALPVSIPPRDAMRAVTLGPHGYVGYHLQQRLPGLRAMELHVAACASGLTALHQGRRRLLEEAPGRPDRVLVVSAEAALLPAFVHSYRRLGVLSPLTRAGYRGRPLDRRRDGFMLAEIGVAVVLERVSAIGNEQIELLDTAAASGTSGIVEATPNVAALTHVAKRMMADREIAMLHPHATGTSQYDPEELAIYGGVLAHGPPVDVYASKGALGHTLGAGGLVSLVLACLCLKAGRRPEMPWLDEPIETPGGPVRLSKASEIDARPDGCHAVFAAGFGGAVAGAVIGSRA
;
A
#
# COMPACT_ATOMS: atom_id res chain seq x y z
N MET A 1 -1.60 -19.70 -20.40
CA MET A 1 -0.24 -20.20 -20.67
C MET A 1 -0.20 -21.69 -20.32
N SER A 2 0.40 -22.53 -21.17
CA SER A 2 0.57 -23.97 -20.84
C SER A 2 1.56 -24.14 -19.68
N LYS A 3 1.47 -25.25 -18.93
CA LYS A 3 2.45 -25.58 -17.87
C LYS A 3 3.90 -25.56 -18.40
N GLY A 4 4.10 -25.97 -19.66
CA GLY A 4 5.40 -25.94 -20.33
C GLY A 4 5.95 -24.52 -20.55
N ALA A 5 5.11 -23.55 -20.90
CA ALA A 5 5.53 -22.16 -21.08
C ALA A 5 5.97 -21.52 -19.74
N VAL A 6 5.24 -21.80 -18.65
CA VAL A 6 5.60 -21.32 -17.31
C VAL A 6 6.91 -21.96 -16.84
N HIS A 7 7.10 -23.25 -17.07
CA HIS A 7 8.35 -23.95 -16.69
C HIS A 7 9.56 -23.45 -17.48
N ALA A 8 9.41 -23.25 -18.79
CA ALA A 8 10.47 -22.70 -19.64
C ALA A 8 10.85 -21.27 -19.25
N LEU A 9 9.87 -20.41 -18.98
CA LEU A 9 10.10 -19.04 -18.50
C LEU A 9 10.74 -19.02 -17.10
N THR A 10 10.36 -19.97 -16.24
CA THR A 10 10.93 -20.09 -14.88
C THR A 10 12.38 -20.59 -14.94
N GLY A 11 12.68 -21.60 -15.74
CA GLY A 11 14.04 -22.12 -15.91
C GLY A 11 14.98 -21.06 -16.49
N ALA A 12 14.59 -20.41 -17.59
CA ALA A 12 15.38 -19.34 -18.19
C ALA A 12 15.58 -18.15 -17.24
N TRP A 13 14.59 -17.84 -16.40
CA TRP A 13 14.73 -16.78 -15.40
C TRP A 13 15.66 -17.17 -14.26
N LEU A 14 15.54 -18.39 -13.72
CA LEU A 14 16.42 -18.90 -12.66
C LEU A 14 17.88 -18.91 -13.11
N GLU A 15 18.15 -19.33 -14.35
CA GLU A 15 19.47 -19.23 -14.97
C GLU A 15 19.94 -17.77 -15.08
N SER A 16 19.06 -16.86 -15.52
CA SER A 16 19.39 -15.44 -15.68
C SER A 16 19.76 -14.72 -14.39
N VAL A 17 19.29 -15.22 -13.23
CA VAL A 17 19.59 -14.66 -11.91
C VAL A 17 20.69 -15.43 -11.17
N GLY A 18 21.32 -16.42 -11.80
CA GLY A 18 22.36 -17.24 -11.19
C GLY A 18 21.86 -18.13 -10.05
N ALA A 19 20.59 -18.55 -10.10
CA ALA A 19 20.04 -19.44 -9.08
C ALA A 19 20.73 -20.82 -9.11
N PRO A 20 20.93 -21.47 -7.95
CA PRO A 20 21.59 -22.77 -7.89
C PRO A 20 20.77 -23.84 -8.63
N PRO A 21 21.43 -24.89 -9.18
CA PRO A 21 20.74 -26.02 -9.80
C PRO A 21 19.70 -26.63 -8.85
N GLY A 22 18.46 -26.77 -9.30
CA GLY A 22 17.35 -27.27 -8.48
C GLY A 22 16.58 -26.21 -7.70
N ALA A 23 16.93 -24.92 -7.83
CA ALA A 23 16.09 -23.83 -7.35
C ALA A 23 14.70 -23.91 -8.00
N ALA A 24 13.66 -23.81 -7.19
CA ALA A 24 12.28 -23.73 -7.64
C ALA A 24 11.63 -22.47 -7.07
N LEU A 25 10.69 -21.88 -7.80
CA LEU A 25 9.86 -20.81 -7.24
C LEU A 25 9.04 -21.39 -6.07
N PRO A 26 8.94 -20.70 -4.92
CA PRO A 26 8.17 -21.16 -3.78
C PRO A 26 6.67 -20.88 -4.02
N VAL A 27 6.09 -21.44 -5.08
CA VAL A 27 4.63 -21.44 -5.25
C VAL A 27 4.12 -22.79 -4.77
N SER A 28 4.03 -22.95 -3.44
CA SER A 28 3.38 -24.11 -2.84
C SER A 28 1.88 -23.84 -2.71
N ILE A 29 1.10 -24.08 -3.76
CA ILE A 29 -0.30 -24.41 -3.53
C ILE A 29 -0.30 -25.85 -3.02
N PRO A 30 -0.87 -26.16 -1.83
CA PRO A 30 -1.01 -27.54 -1.40
C PRO A 30 -1.61 -28.36 -2.54
N PRO A 31 -1.02 -29.51 -2.96
CA PRO A 31 -1.44 -30.22 -4.17
C PRO A 31 -2.95 -30.53 -4.22
N ARG A 32 -3.56 -30.73 -3.04
CA ARG A 32 -5.00 -30.97 -2.86
C ARG A 32 -5.90 -29.78 -3.24
N ASP A 33 -5.37 -28.57 -3.21
CA ASP A 33 -6.11 -27.32 -3.45
C ASP A 33 -5.71 -26.63 -4.77
N ALA A 34 -4.74 -27.17 -5.51
CA ALA A 34 -4.24 -26.60 -6.76
C ALA A 34 -5.34 -26.37 -7.80
N MET A 35 -6.22 -27.36 -8.01
CA MET A 35 -7.36 -27.22 -8.92
C MET A 35 -8.31 -26.12 -8.46
N ARG A 36 -8.60 -26.06 -7.16
CA ARG A 36 -9.51 -25.05 -6.60
C ARG A 36 -8.93 -23.64 -6.73
N ALA A 37 -7.65 -23.46 -6.43
CA ALA A 37 -6.97 -22.18 -6.55
C ALA A 37 -6.93 -21.67 -8.00
N VAL A 38 -6.71 -22.56 -8.98
CA VAL A 38 -6.75 -22.22 -10.40
C VAL A 38 -8.16 -21.87 -10.86
N THR A 39 -9.16 -22.68 -10.48
CA THR A 39 -10.56 -22.47 -10.90
C THR A 39 -11.16 -21.21 -10.32
N LEU A 40 -10.92 -20.93 -9.04
CA LEU A 40 -11.52 -19.78 -8.35
C LEU A 40 -10.71 -18.49 -8.52
N GLY A 41 -9.47 -18.60 -8.99
CA GLY A 41 -8.49 -17.51 -8.93
C GLY A 41 -8.15 -17.12 -7.48
N PRO A 42 -7.23 -16.15 -7.28
CA PRO A 42 -6.74 -15.78 -5.95
C PRO A 42 -7.85 -15.27 -5.03
N HIS A 43 -8.70 -14.36 -5.53
CA HIS A 43 -9.82 -13.82 -4.75
C HIS A 43 -10.84 -14.90 -4.37
N GLY A 44 -11.29 -15.71 -5.35
CA GLY A 44 -12.28 -16.75 -5.07
C GLY A 44 -11.73 -17.84 -4.14
N TYR A 45 -10.43 -18.15 -4.24
CA TYR A 45 -9.77 -19.09 -3.34
C TYR A 45 -9.75 -18.59 -1.89
N VAL A 46 -9.35 -17.33 -1.67
CA VAL A 46 -9.39 -16.70 -0.35
C VAL A 46 -10.83 -16.66 0.17
N GLY A 47 -11.77 -16.23 -0.67
CA GLY A 47 -13.19 -16.15 -0.33
C GLY A 47 -13.79 -17.49 0.12
N TYR A 48 -13.51 -18.56 -0.63
CA TYR A 48 -13.95 -19.91 -0.28
C TYR A 48 -13.47 -20.34 1.11
N HIS A 49 -12.19 -20.13 1.42
CA HIS A 49 -11.64 -20.51 2.72
C HIS A 49 -12.12 -19.61 3.86
N LEU A 50 -12.39 -18.33 3.60
CA LEU A 50 -12.99 -17.42 4.58
C LEU A 50 -14.43 -17.84 4.90
N GLN A 51 -15.25 -18.17 3.90
CA GLN A 51 -16.62 -18.63 4.12
C GLN A 51 -16.69 -19.91 4.97
N GLN A 52 -15.73 -20.82 4.79
CA GLN A 52 -15.67 -22.04 5.62
C GLN A 52 -15.28 -21.78 7.07
N ARG A 53 -14.45 -20.77 7.32
CA ARG A 53 -13.94 -20.45 8.67
C ARG A 53 -14.79 -19.42 9.40
N LEU A 54 -15.55 -18.61 8.67
CA LEU A 54 -16.37 -17.51 9.17
C LEU A 54 -17.82 -17.73 8.71
N PRO A 55 -18.59 -18.62 9.38
CA PRO A 55 -19.97 -18.92 8.99
C PRO A 55 -20.91 -17.70 9.07
N GLY A 56 -20.50 -16.62 9.73
CA GLY A 56 -21.22 -15.34 9.76
C GLY A 56 -20.90 -14.38 8.61
N LEU A 57 -20.03 -14.74 7.67
CA LEU A 57 -19.67 -13.89 6.51
C LEU A 57 -20.86 -13.80 5.54
N ARG A 58 -21.52 -12.63 5.49
CA ARG A 58 -22.74 -12.43 4.70
C ARG A 58 -22.51 -11.91 3.27
N ALA A 59 -21.42 -11.19 3.04
CA ALA A 59 -21.10 -10.56 1.77
C ALA A 59 -19.59 -10.55 1.54
N MET A 60 -19.18 -10.56 0.28
CA MET A 60 -17.78 -10.49 -0.13
C MET A 60 -17.66 -9.67 -1.41
N GLU A 61 -16.70 -8.75 -1.44
CA GLU A 61 -16.46 -7.86 -2.56
C GLU A 61 -14.98 -7.78 -2.89
N LEU A 62 -14.69 -7.69 -4.19
CA LEU A 62 -13.34 -7.51 -4.72
C LEU A 62 -13.22 -6.11 -5.30
N HIS A 63 -12.27 -5.34 -4.80
CA HIS A 63 -11.94 -4.02 -5.30
C HIS A 63 -10.52 -4.02 -5.87
N VAL A 64 -10.40 -3.72 -7.16
CA VAL A 64 -9.10 -3.65 -7.87
C VAL A 64 -8.92 -2.23 -8.41
N ALA A 65 -7.88 -1.56 -7.92
CA ALA A 65 -7.52 -0.19 -8.27
C ALA A 65 -5.98 -0.06 -8.34
N ALA A 66 -5.34 -1.01 -9.03
CA ALA A 66 -3.87 -1.13 -9.07
C ALA A 66 -3.26 -1.04 -7.66
N CYS A 67 -2.23 -0.22 -7.45
CA CYS A 67 -1.57 -0.10 -6.14
C CYS A 67 -2.42 0.62 -5.06
N ALA A 68 -3.57 1.21 -5.42
CA ALA A 68 -4.53 1.79 -4.48
C ALA A 68 -5.55 0.76 -3.94
N SER A 69 -5.56 -0.48 -4.44
CA SER A 69 -6.61 -1.49 -4.17
C SER A 69 -6.94 -1.67 -2.68
N GLY A 70 -5.93 -1.82 -1.82
CA GLY A 70 -6.15 -2.07 -0.38
C GLY A 70 -6.86 -0.91 0.34
N LEU A 71 -6.51 0.35 0.03
CA LEU A 71 -7.19 1.51 0.60
C LEU A 71 -8.55 1.78 -0.06
N THR A 72 -8.71 1.44 -1.35
CA THR A 72 -10.04 1.46 -1.99
C THR A 72 -10.97 0.45 -1.31
N ALA A 73 -10.51 -0.77 -1.04
CA ALA A 73 -11.28 -1.78 -0.31
C ALA A 73 -11.63 -1.31 1.11
N LEU A 74 -10.70 -0.64 1.81
CA LEU A 74 -10.96 -0.01 3.10
C LEU A 74 -12.05 1.06 3.01
N HIS A 75 -11.98 1.94 2.02
CA HIS A 75 -12.98 2.99 1.79
C HIS A 75 -14.38 2.40 1.59
N GLN A 76 -14.50 1.37 0.74
CA GLN A 76 -15.77 0.68 0.50
C GLN A 76 -16.27 -0.04 1.75
N GLY A 77 -15.36 -0.69 2.50
CA GLY A 77 -15.67 -1.32 3.78
C GLY A 77 -16.22 -0.35 4.83
N ARG A 78 -15.58 0.83 4.98
CA ARG A 78 -16.07 1.89 5.87
C ARG A 78 -17.43 2.40 5.43
N ARG A 79 -17.65 2.60 4.13
CA ARG A 79 -18.98 3.00 3.60
C ARG A 79 -20.05 1.98 3.97
N ARG A 80 -19.82 0.69 3.71
CA ARG A 80 -20.77 -0.38 4.09
C ARG A 80 -21.05 -0.44 5.58
N LEU A 81 -20.03 -0.23 6.42
CA LEU A 81 -20.21 -0.23 7.88
C LEU A 81 -21.06 0.94 8.40
N LEU A 82 -21.01 2.07 7.71
CA LEU A 82 -21.71 3.32 8.04
C LEU A 82 -23.03 3.52 7.28
N GLU A 83 -23.37 2.64 6.33
CA GLU A 83 -24.63 2.71 5.60
C GLU A 83 -25.84 2.55 6.54
N GLU A 84 -26.80 3.48 6.45
CA GLU A 84 -28.06 3.42 7.19
C GLU A 84 -29.12 2.60 6.42
N ALA A 85 -28.80 1.34 6.13
CA ALA A 85 -29.68 0.43 5.41
C ALA A 85 -29.91 -0.88 6.19
N PRO A 86 -31.10 -1.52 6.06
CA PRO A 86 -31.31 -2.88 6.56
C PRO A 86 -30.24 -3.84 6.02
N GLY A 87 -29.70 -4.68 6.89
CA GLY A 87 -28.66 -5.65 6.49
C GLY A 87 -27.23 -5.10 6.49
N ARG A 88 -27.00 -3.85 6.94
CA ARG A 88 -25.64 -3.34 7.14
C ARG A 88 -24.80 -4.29 8.03
N PRO A 89 -23.50 -4.47 7.75
CA PRO A 89 -22.64 -5.29 8.58
C PRO A 89 -22.39 -4.65 9.96
N ASP A 90 -22.13 -5.48 10.96
CA ASP A 90 -21.66 -5.02 12.28
C ASP A 90 -20.14 -4.90 12.34
N ARG A 91 -19.45 -5.70 11.53
CA ARG A 91 -17.99 -5.72 11.37
C ARG A 91 -17.65 -5.95 9.91
N VAL A 92 -16.58 -5.32 9.44
CA VAL A 92 -16.06 -5.53 8.08
C VAL A 92 -14.61 -6.00 8.15
N LEU A 93 -14.33 -7.17 7.59
CA LEU A 93 -12.97 -7.66 7.40
C LEU A 93 -12.45 -7.18 6.04
N VAL A 94 -11.42 -6.35 6.05
CA VAL A 94 -10.73 -5.89 4.83
C VAL A 94 -9.43 -6.68 4.72
N VAL A 95 -9.23 -7.38 3.61
CA VAL A 95 -8.03 -8.19 3.34
C VAL A 95 -7.40 -7.73 2.04
N SER A 96 -6.08 -7.63 2.03
CA SER A 96 -5.30 -7.47 0.80
C SER A 96 -4.10 -8.39 0.85
N ALA A 97 -3.80 -9.04 -0.27
CA ALA A 97 -2.66 -9.93 -0.40
C ALA A 97 -2.04 -9.75 -1.78
N GLU A 98 -0.71 -9.80 -1.82
CA GLU A 98 0.08 -9.71 -3.04
C GLU A 98 1.15 -10.80 -3.06
N ALA A 99 1.25 -11.49 -4.19
CA ALA A 99 2.20 -12.58 -4.44
C ALA A 99 2.81 -12.41 -5.85
N ALA A 100 3.37 -11.22 -6.09
CA ALA A 100 3.76 -10.76 -7.41
C ALA A 100 5.21 -11.12 -7.81
N LEU A 101 5.95 -11.92 -7.03
CA LEU A 101 7.32 -12.32 -7.37
C LEU A 101 7.36 -13.47 -8.39
N LEU A 102 6.59 -13.31 -9.46
CA LEU A 102 6.58 -14.19 -10.61
C LEU A 102 7.51 -13.63 -11.70
N PRO A 103 8.32 -14.48 -12.37
CA PRO A 103 9.24 -14.02 -13.42
C PRO A 103 8.59 -13.13 -14.49
N ALA A 104 7.36 -13.46 -14.89
CA ALA A 104 6.60 -12.68 -15.87
C ALA A 104 6.29 -11.27 -15.36
N PHE A 105 5.88 -11.11 -14.10
CA PHE A 105 5.61 -9.80 -13.52
C PHE A 105 6.89 -9.00 -13.32
N VAL A 106 7.95 -9.63 -12.79
CA VAL A 106 9.26 -8.98 -12.66
C VAL A 106 9.75 -8.48 -14.03
N HIS A 107 9.63 -9.28 -15.08
CA HIS A 107 10.00 -8.86 -16.44
C HIS A 107 9.16 -7.69 -16.94
N SER A 108 7.83 -7.75 -16.77
CA SER A 108 6.92 -6.69 -17.21
C SER A 108 7.19 -5.37 -16.50
N TYR A 109 7.36 -5.36 -15.18
CA TYR A 109 7.67 -4.14 -14.43
C TYR A 109 9.08 -3.61 -14.75
N ARG A 110 10.06 -4.49 -15.03
CA ARG A 110 11.37 -4.07 -15.56
C ARG A 110 11.23 -3.37 -16.91
N ARG A 111 10.40 -3.90 -17.82
CA ARG A 111 10.13 -3.29 -19.13
C ARG A 111 9.44 -1.93 -19.03
N LEU A 112 8.62 -1.72 -18.00
CA LEU A 112 8.01 -0.42 -17.70
C LEU A 112 9.02 0.59 -17.11
N GLY A 113 10.23 0.17 -16.73
CA GLY A 113 11.25 1.07 -16.18
C GLY A 113 10.98 1.55 -14.76
N VAL A 114 10.10 0.87 -14.01
CA VAL A 114 9.66 1.28 -12.66
C VAL A 114 10.34 0.52 -11.53
N LEU A 115 11.11 -0.53 -11.85
CA LEU A 115 11.86 -1.31 -10.86
C LEU A 115 13.26 -0.76 -10.69
N SER A 116 13.71 -0.70 -9.44
CA SER A 116 15.12 -0.45 -9.14
C SER A 116 16.01 -1.50 -9.83
N PRO A 117 17.21 -1.15 -10.31
CA PRO A 117 18.13 -2.12 -10.87
C PRO A 117 18.65 -3.08 -9.79
N LEU A 118 18.86 -4.33 -10.18
CA LEU A 118 19.64 -5.26 -9.36
C LEU A 118 21.12 -4.88 -9.49
N THR A 119 21.75 -4.51 -8.38
CA THR A 119 23.18 -4.13 -8.37
C THR A 119 24.01 -5.14 -7.59
N ARG A 120 25.35 -5.06 -7.71
CA ARG A 120 26.27 -5.84 -6.86
C ARG A 120 26.10 -5.57 -5.36
N ALA A 121 25.61 -4.38 -5.00
CA ALA A 121 25.34 -4.00 -3.61
C ALA A 121 23.97 -4.51 -3.10
N GLY A 122 23.24 -5.28 -3.93
CA GLY A 122 21.92 -5.81 -3.66
C GLY A 122 20.80 -5.10 -4.43
N TYR A 123 19.59 -5.61 -4.28
CA TYR A 123 18.35 -4.99 -4.72
C TYR A 123 17.83 -4.10 -3.59
N ARG A 124 17.58 -2.80 -3.84
CA ARG A 124 17.16 -1.83 -2.81
C ARG A 124 16.20 -0.81 -3.38
N GLY A 125 15.13 -0.50 -2.65
CA GLY A 125 14.22 0.60 -2.99
C GLY A 125 14.57 1.81 -2.14
N ARG A 126 14.70 2.99 -2.76
CA ARG A 126 15.12 4.23 -2.09
C ARG A 126 14.05 5.31 -2.15
N PRO A 127 12.84 5.07 -1.62
CA PRO A 127 11.77 6.06 -1.68
C PRO A 127 12.23 7.39 -1.08
N LEU A 128 11.94 8.49 -1.78
CA LEU A 128 12.23 9.86 -1.37
C LEU A 128 13.73 10.21 -1.25
N ASP A 129 14.64 9.32 -1.65
CA ASP A 129 16.09 9.61 -1.74
C ASP A 129 16.42 10.25 -3.10
N ARG A 130 17.46 11.08 -3.12
CA ARG A 130 17.97 11.71 -4.34
C ARG A 130 18.45 10.68 -5.36
N ARG A 131 18.90 9.51 -4.92
CA ARG A 131 19.40 8.40 -5.75
C ARG A 131 18.33 7.34 -6.06
N ARG A 132 17.05 7.67 -5.87
CA ARG A 132 15.92 6.78 -6.19
C ARG A 132 15.85 6.45 -7.69
N ASP A 133 15.62 5.18 -7.99
CA ASP A 133 15.70 4.61 -9.34
C ASP A 133 14.59 3.57 -9.61
N GLY A 134 13.52 3.61 -8.82
CA GLY A 134 12.37 2.70 -8.88
C GLY A 134 12.12 1.95 -7.56
N PHE A 135 11.11 1.08 -7.57
CA PHE A 135 10.73 0.27 -6.41
C PHE A 135 11.30 -1.15 -6.46
N MET A 136 11.30 -1.82 -5.30
CA MET A 136 11.44 -3.27 -5.20
C MET A 136 10.09 -3.95 -5.19
N LEU A 137 9.88 -5.05 -5.90
CA LEU A 137 8.69 -5.87 -5.72
C LEU A 137 8.77 -6.65 -4.40
N ALA A 138 7.61 -6.84 -3.77
CA ALA A 138 7.48 -7.63 -2.55
C ALA A 138 6.11 -8.33 -2.48
N GLU A 139 6.02 -9.30 -1.58
CA GLU A 139 4.82 -10.10 -1.31
C GLU A 139 4.38 -9.90 0.13
N ILE A 140 3.08 -9.87 0.38
CA ILE A 140 2.52 -9.71 1.72
C ILE A 140 1.06 -10.13 1.77
N GLY A 141 0.59 -10.53 2.95
CA GLY A 141 -0.84 -10.57 3.29
C GLY A 141 -1.10 -9.64 4.47
N VAL A 142 -2.15 -8.83 4.39
CA VAL A 142 -2.54 -7.87 5.43
C VAL A 142 -4.06 -7.84 5.57
N ALA A 143 -4.55 -7.71 6.81
CA ALA A 143 -5.96 -7.61 7.10
C ALA A 143 -6.24 -6.65 8.25
N VAL A 144 -7.40 -6.00 8.21
CA VAL A 144 -7.94 -5.18 9.31
C VAL A 144 -9.42 -5.49 9.51
N VAL A 145 -9.91 -5.32 10.73
CA VAL A 145 -11.34 -5.40 11.07
C VAL A 145 -11.84 -4.01 11.41
N LEU A 146 -12.90 -3.58 10.76
CA LEU A 146 -13.58 -2.32 11.02
C LEU A 146 -14.84 -2.57 11.84
N GLU A 147 -15.01 -1.78 12.90
CA GLU A 147 -16.16 -1.81 13.79
C GLU A 147 -16.58 -0.38 14.11
N ARG A 148 -17.84 -0.17 14.47
CA ARG A 148 -18.30 1.17 14.89
C ARG A 148 -17.76 1.49 16.27
N VAL A 149 -17.50 2.78 16.50
CA VAL A 149 -16.97 3.36 17.74
C VAL A 149 -17.74 2.91 19.00
N SER A 150 -19.06 2.70 18.90
CA SER A 150 -19.89 2.22 20.02
C SER A 150 -19.64 0.77 20.45
N ALA A 151 -18.85 0.01 19.69
CA ALA A 151 -18.57 -1.40 19.93
C ALA A 151 -17.14 -1.68 20.47
N ILE A 152 -16.31 -0.64 20.60
CA ILE A 152 -14.88 -0.76 20.95
C ILE A 152 -14.66 -0.30 22.40
N GLY A 153 -13.80 -1.01 23.14
CA GLY A 153 -13.38 -0.64 24.51
C GLY A 153 -12.44 0.59 24.57
N ASN A 154 -11.83 0.83 25.74
CA ASN A 154 -11.07 2.05 26.09
C ASN A 154 -9.76 2.31 25.32
N GLU A 155 -9.38 1.46 24.38
CA GLU A 155 -8.29 1.75 23.46
C GLU A 155 -8.71 1.26 22.09
N GLN A 156 -8.54 2.08 21.05
CA GLN A 156 -8.09 1.65 19.72
C GLN A 156 -8.20 2.82 18.75
N ILE A 157 -7.13 3.02 17.99
CA ILE A 157 -6.98 3.98 16.90
C ILE A 157 -8.25 4.08 16.05
N GLU A 158 -8.73 5.29 15.82
CA GLU A 158 -9.95 5.57 15.08
C GLU A 158 -9.66 5.82 13.60
N LEU A 159 -10.46 5.24 12.70
CA LEU A 159 -10.46 5.57 11.27
C LEU A 159 -11.38 6.76 11.01
N LEU A 160 -10.80 7.95 11.06
CA LEU A 160 -11.51 9.24 11.02
C LEU A 160 -12.18 9.48 9.66
N ASP A 161 -11.46 9.30 8.56
CA ASP A 161 -12.04 9.40 7.21
C ASP A 161 -11.30 8.52 6.19
N THR A 162 -11.95 8.29 5.06
CA THR A 162 -11.38 7.61 3.89
C THR A 162 -11.88 8.28 2.61
N ALA A 163 -11.08 8.24 1.57
CA ALA A 163 -11.48 8.72 0.25
C ALA A 163 -10.83 7.87 -0.85
N ALA A 164 -11.51 7.77 -1.98
CA ALA A 164 -10.98 7.19 -3.20
C ALA A 164 -11.43 8.06 -4.39
N ALA A 165 -10.53 8.27 -5.34
CA ALA A 165 -10.76 9.00 -6.56
C ALA A 165 -9.98 8.36 -7.71
N SER A 166 -10.43 8.58 -8.94
CA SER A 166 -9.71 8.17 -10.14
C SER A 166 -9.83 9.26 -11.19
N GLY A 167 -8.73 9.56 -11.88
CA GLY A 167 -8.75 10.45 -13.03
C GLY A 167 -8.51 9.70 -14.34
N THR A 168 -8.72 10.38 -15.47
CA THR A 168 -8.39 9.86 -16.80
C THR A 168 -6.88 9.94 -17.03
N SER A 169 -6.22 8.80 -17.24
CA SER A 169 -4.79 8.69 -17.57
C SER A 169 -4.53 7.41 -18.35
N GLY A 170 -3.31 7.23 -18.88
CA GLY A 170 -2.93 5.97 -19.52
C GLY A 170 -2.97 4.81 -18.52
N ILE A 171 -3.48 3.64 -18.91
CA ILE A 171 -3.64 2.48 -18.00
C ILE A 171 -2.32 1.99 -17.37
N VAL A 172 -1.17 2.26 -18.01
CA VAL A 172 0.18 1.95 -17.51
C VAL A 172 0.97 3.20 -17.11
N GLU A 173 0.32 4.35 -17.07
CA GLU A 173 0.96 5.60 -16.70
C GLU A 173 1.38 5.54 -15.22
N ALA A 174 2.67 5.74 -14.98
CA ALA A 174 3.32 5.62 -13.68
C ALA A 174 3.49 6.95 -12.96
N THR A 175 3.01 8.05 -13.54
CA THR A 175 2.96 9.37 -12.93
C THR A 175 1.68 9.52 -12.08
N PRO A 176 1.70 10.38 -11.05
CA PRO A 176 0.51 10.72 -10.29
C PRO A 176 -0.56 11.31 -11.19
N ASN A 177 -1.82 10.89 -11.01
CA ASN A 177 -2.94 11.68 -11.47
C ASN A 177 -3.12 12.88 -10.52
N VAL A 178 -2.57 14.03 -10.90
CA VAL A 178 -2.55 15.25 -10.07
C VAL A 178 -3.93 15.63 -9.55
N ALA A 179 -4.96 15.56 -10.40
CA ALA A 179 -6.32 15.95 -10.01
C ALA A 179 -6.90 15.00 -8.94
N ALA A 180 -6.81 13.69 -9.16
CA ALA A 180 -7.29 12.69 -8.20
C ALA A 180 -6.49 12.77 -6.88
N LEU A 181 -5.17 12.89 -6.96
CA LEU A 181 -4.31 12.98 -5.78
C LEU A 181 -4.58 14.26 -4.98
N THR A 182 -4.67 15.41 -5.64
CA THR A 182 -5.01 16.69 -4.99
C THR A 182 -6.38 16.64 -4.32
N HIS A 183 -7.38 16.04 -4.97
CA HIS A 183 -8.71 15.89 -4.40
C HIS A 183 -8.70 15.06 -3.10
N VAL A 184 -8.06 13.88 -3.14
CA VAL A 184 -7.94 13.01 -1.98
C VAL A 184 -7.09 13.68 -0.88
N ALA A 185 -5.97 14.30 -1.24
CA ALA A 185 -5.09 14.99 -0.30
C ALA A 185 -5.82 16.13 0.44
N LYS A 186 -6.56 16.99 -0.27
CA LYS A 186 -7.36 18.05 0.36
C LYS A 186 -8.40 17.48 1.31
N ARG A 187 -9.15 16.46 0.89
CA ARG A 187 -10.18 15.85 1.74
C ARG A 187 -9.60 15.24 3.02
N MET A 188 -8.42 14.62 2.93
CA MET A 188 -7.79 13.97 4.07
C MET A 188 -7.06 14.97 5.00
N MET A 189 -6.47 16.04 4.48
CA MET A 189 -5.50 16.83 5.26
C MET A 189 -5.84 18.31 5.46
N ALA A 190 -6.65 18.94 4.60
CA ALA A 190 -6.78 20.40 4.61
C ALA A 190 -7.31 20.98 5.94
N ASP A 191 -8.25 20.28 6.57
CA ASP A 191 -8.91 20.72 7.81
C ASP A 191 -8.45 19.91 9.03
N ARG A 192 -7.25 19.32 9.00
CA ARG A 192 -6.75 18.44 10.07
C ARG A 192 -5.29 18.73 10.41
N GLU A 193 -4.94 18.61 11.69
CA GLU A 193 -3.55 18.60 12.11
C GLU A 193 -2.93 17.22 11.83
N ILE A 194 -2.16 17.14 10.75
CA ILE A 194 -1.46 15.93 10.36
C ILE A 194 -0.10 15.92 11.06
N ALA A 195 0.13 14.94 11.94
CA ALA A 195 1.43 14.74 12.56
C ALA A 195 2.36 13.89 11.68
N MET A 196 1.79 12.91 10.96
CA MET A 196 2.56 12.00 10.13
C MET A 196 1.89 11.71 8.79
N LEU A 197 2.69 11.79 7.74
CA LEU A 197 2.29 11.47 6.38
C LEU A 197 2.90 10.13 5.95
N HIS A 198 2.05 9.24 5.47
CA HIS A 198 2.44 7.95 4.88
C HIS A 198 2.14 8.03 3.37
N PRO A 199 3.03 8.63 2.58
CA PRO A 199 2.83 8.84 1.14
C PRO A 199 2.86 7.52 0.35
N HIS A 200 2.59 7.61 -0.95
CA HIS A 200 2.73 6.46 -1.81
C HIS A 200 4.21 6.06 -1.97
N ALA A 201 5.11 7.02 -2.12
CA ALA A 201 6.58 6.93 -2.07
C ALA A 201 7.14 5.65 -2.66
N THR A 202 7.10 5.57 -3.99
CA THR A 202 7.56 4.38 -4.73
C THR A 202 9.06 4.37 -4.91
N GLY A 203 9.74 5.49 -4.77
CA GLY A 203 11.13 5.61 -5.20
C GLY A 203 11.27 5.79 -6.71
N THR A 204 10.17 6.09 -7.42
CA THR A 204 10.27 6.46 -8.84
C THR A 204 10.65 7.94 -8.95
N SER A 205 11.48 8.25 -9.96
CA SER A 205 12.05 9.59 -10.09
C SER A 205 10.99 10.68 -10.31
N GLN A 206 9.89 10.34 -10.99
CA GLN A 206 8.79 11.26 -11.30
C GLN A 206 7.75 11.36 -10.19
N TYR A 207 7.31 10.24 -9.60
CA TYR A 207 6.17 10.23 -8.69
C TYR A 207 6.47 10.90 -7.34
N ASP A 208 7.57 10.51 -6.71
CA ASP A 208 7.95 10.96 -5.36
C ASP A 208 7.99 12.50 -5.22
N PRO A 209 8.67 13.28 -6.09
CA PRO A 209 8.68 14.74 -5.93
C PRO A 209 7.31 15.38 -6.18
N GLU A 210 6.51 14.81 -7.09
CA GLU A 210 5.21 15.36 -7.47
C GLU A 210 4.16 15.14 -6.38
N GLU A 211 4.14 13.97 -5.73
CA GLU A 211 3.26 13.78 -4.58
C GLU A 211 3.67 14.69 -3.40
N LEU A 212 4.97 14.84 -3.13
CA LEU A 212 5.44 15.73 -2.07
C LEU A 212 5.09 17.20 -2.33
N ALA A 213 5.16 17.65 -3.59
CA ALA A 213 4.72 18.99 -3.95
C ALA A 213 3.21 19.21 -3.70
N ILE A 214 2.38 18.22 -4.04
CA ILE A 214 0.93 18.28 -3.79
C ILE A 214 0.65 18.30 -2.28
N TYR A 215 1.26 17.40 -1.51
CA TYR A 215 1.06 17.36 -0.06
C TYR A 215 1.59 18.63 0.62
N GLY A 216 2.77 19.12 0.20
CA GLY A 216 3.34 20.38 0.66
C GLY A 216 2.37 21.54 0.45
N GLY A 217 1.83 21.69 -0.77
CA GLY A 217 0.87 22.74 -1.08
C GLY A 217 -0.44 22.64 -0.29
N VAL A 218 -0.94 21.43 0.00
CA VAL A 218 -2.12 21.23 0.86
C VAL A 218 -1.83 21.61 2.32
N LEU A 219 -0.61 21.37 2.79
CA LEU A 219 -0.18 21.59 4.17
C LEU A 219 0.59 22.91 4.37
N ALA A 220 0.63 23.81 3.38
CA ALA A 220 1.57 24.93 3.32
C ALA A 220 1.58 25.87 4.53
N HIS A 221 0.46 25.96 5.25
CA HIS A 221 0.28 26.80 6.44
C HIS A 221 0.17 26.01 7.76
N GLY A 222 0.38 24.70 7.71
CA GLY A 222 0.32 23.81 8.87
C GLY A 222 1.65 23.71 9.64
N PRO A 223 1.66 23.01 10.78
CA PRO A 223 2.88 22.69 11.50
C PRO A 223 3.77 21.70 10.72
N PRO A 224 5.04 21.50 11.13
CA PRO A 224 5.91 20.45 10.61
C PRO A 224 5.27 19.06 10.64
N VAL A 225 5.34 18.35 9.51
CA VAL A 225 4.77 17.01 9.33
C VAL A 225 5.88 16.03 8.97
N ASP A 226 6.04 14.96 9.74
CA ASP A 226 7.04 13.93 9.46
C ASP A 226 6.51 12.89 8.48
N VAL A 227 7.40 12.28 7.71
CA VAL A 227 7.06 11.28 6.69
C VAL A 227 7.49 9.88 7.10
N TYR A 228 6.67 8.88 6.76
CA TYR A 228 7.06 7.47 6.77
C TYR A 228 6.82 6.78 5.42
N ALA A 229 7.90 6.42 4.73
CA ALA A 229 7.87 5.65 3.49
C ALA A 229 8.27 4.18 3.74
N SER A 230 7.28 3.35 4.05
CA SER A 230 7.47 1.94 4.42
C SER A 230 8.09 1.06 3.31
N LYS A 231 7.95 1.45 2.04
CA LYS A 231 8.39 0.66 0.88
C LYS A 231 9.90 0.50 0.77
N GLY A 232 10.70 1.36 1.42
CA GLY A 232 12.16 1.18 1.48
C GLY A 232 12.55 -0.04 2.31
N ALA A 233 11.77 -0.35 3.35
CA ALA A 233 11.99 -1.50 4.23
C ALA A 233 11.31 -2.77 3.72
N LEU A 234 10.08 -2.66 3.24
CA LEU A 234 9.23 -3.82 2.91
C LEU A 234 9.15 -4.12 1.41
N GLY A 235 9.66 -3.23 0.56
CA GLY A 235 9.35 -3.25 -0.87
C GLY A 235 7.92 -2.79 -1.17
N HIS A 236 7.58 -2.76 -2.44
CA HIS A 236 6.28 -2.41 -2.96
C HIS A 236 5.45 -3.67 -3.18
N THR A 237 4.45 -3.85 -2.32
CA THR A 237 3.51 -4.97 -2.34
C THR A 237 2.24 -4.65 -3.15
N LEU A 238 2.41 -3.89 -4.25
CA LEU A 238 1.38 -3.48 -5.21
C LEU A 238 0.02 -3.15 -4.53
N GLY A 239 -1.03 -3.92 -4.79
CA GLY A 239 -2.39 -3.66 -4.30
C GLY A 239 -2.53 -3.68 -2.78
N ALA A 240 -1.64 -4.39 -2.08
CA ALA A 240 -1.62 -4.46 -0.62
C ALA A 240 -0.92 -3.26 0.03
N GLY A 241 -0.07 -2.54 -0.71
CA GLY A 241 0.83 -1.53 -0.14
C GLY A 241 0.14 -0.44 0.66
N GLY A 242 -1.01 0.04 0.20
CA GLY A 242 -1.78 1.05 0.95
C GLY A 242 -2.32 0.55 2.29
N LEU A 243 -2.81 -0.70 2.33
CA LEU A 243 -3.34 -1.30 3.56
C LEU A 243 -2.21 -1.66 4.55
N VAL A 244 -1.04 -2.07 4.03
CA VAL A 244 0.18 -2.24 4.83
C VAL A 244 0.59 -0.93 5.49
N SER A 245 0.64 0.18 4.72
CA SER A 245 0.96 1.50 5.29
C SER A 245 -0.04 1.92 6.36
N LEU A 246 -1.33 1.61 6.20
CA LEU A 246 -2.34 1.89 7.24
C LEU A 246 -2.05 1.12 8.53
N VAL A 247 -1.81 -0.19 8.44
CA VAL A 247 -1.48 -1.02 9.61
C VAL A 247 -0.21 -0.51 10.29
N LEU A 248 0.81 -0.15 9.52
CA LEU A 248 2.03 0.45 10.07
C LEU A 248 1.77 1.81 10.74
N ALA A 249 0.90 2.65 10.17
CA ALA A 249 0.50 3.91 10.77
C ALA A 249 -0.21 3.69 12.12
N CYS A 250 -1.09 2.68 12.21
CA CYS A 250 -1.69 2.26 13.47
C CYS A 250 -0.63 1.80 14.48
N LEU A 251 0.35 0.99 14.05
CA LEU A 251 1.43 0.54 14.92
C LEU A 251 2.33 1.70 15.39
N CYS A 252 2.56 2.70 14.54
CA CYS A 252 3.30 3.91 14.91
C CYS A 252 2.57 4.70 16.00
N LEU A 253 1.26 4.94 15.84
CA LEU A 253 0.43 5.60 16.86
C LEU A 253 0.45 4.83 18.18
N LYS A 254 0.26 3.51 18.14
CA LYS A 254 0.28 2.65 19.33
C LYS A 254 1.65 2.66 20.04
N ALA A 255 2.73 2.70 19.27
CA ALA A 255 4.09 2.71 19.81
C ALA A 255 4.58 4.11 20.20
N GLY A 256 3.86 5.18 19.81
CA GLY A 256 4.31 6.57 19.96
C GLY A 256 5.56 6.92 19.14
N ARG A 257 5.99 6.05 18.21
CA ARG A 257 7.23 6.25 17.45
C ARG A 257 7.18 5.64 16.06
N ARG A 258 7.93 6.24 15.14
CA ARG A 258 8.15 5.74 13.78
C ARG A 258 9.47 4.95 13.67
N PRO A 259 9.50 3.80 12.95
CA PRO A 259 10.73 3.11 12.59
C PRO A 259 11.64 3.94 11.66
N GLU A 260 12.91 3.53 11.56
CA GLU A 260 13.86 4.09 10.58
C GLU A 260 13.33 4.00 9.14
N MET A 261 13.65 4.98 8.29
CA MET A 261 13.46 4.87 6.83
C MET A 261 14.78 4.40 6.20
N PRO A 262 14.96 3.10 5.91
CA PRO A 262 16.20 2.62 5.32
C PRO A 262 16.38 3.21 3.91
N TRP A 263 17.63 3.41 3.51
CA TRP A 263 18.04 3.91 2.19
C TRP A 263 17.70 5.38 1.88
N LEU A 264 17.27 6.15 2.88
CA LEU A 264 17.09 7.60 2.80
C LEU A 264 18.35 8.31 3.33
N ASP A 265 19.44 8.27 2.57
CA ASP A 265 20.71 8.90 2.97
C ASP A 265 20.80 10.36 2.51
N GLU A 266 20.24 10.67 1.33
CA GLU A 266 20.19 12.01 0.73
C GLU A 266 18.73 12.34 0.39
N PRO A 267 17.92 12.85 1.32
CA PRO A 267 16.52 13.15 1.06
C PRO A 267 16.32 14.14 -0.09
N ILE A 268 15.26 13.96 -0.89
CA ILE A 268 14.86 14.96 -1.89
C ILE A 268 14.29 16.22 -1.23
N GLU A 269 14.29 17.32 -1.99
CA GLU A 269 13.63 18.55 -1.56
C GLU A 269 12.12 18.36 -1.45
N THR A 270 11.52 19.03 -0.47
CA THR A 270 10.08 19.04 -0.18
C THR A 270 9.51 20.41 -0.54
N PRO A 271 9.11 20.66 -1.79
CA PRO A 271 8.64 21.97 -2.20
C PRO A 271 7.28 22.32 -1.56
N GLY A 272 7.14 23.57 -1.13
CA GLY A 272 5.83 24.17 -0.87
C GLY A 272 5.16 23.85 0.46
N GLY A 273 5.83 23.25 1.44
CA GLY A 273 5.20 23.02 2.74
C GLY A 273 6.12 22.46 3.83
N PRO A 274 5.57 22.20 5.03
CA PRO A 274 6.31 21.88 6.24
C PRO A 274 6.67 20.38 6.34
N VAL A 275 6.77 19.69 5.21
CA VAL A 275 7.03 18.23 5.14
C VAL A 275 8.49 17.96 5.45
N ARG A 276 8.77 17.04 6.39
CA ARG A 276 10.12 16.70 6.83
C ARG A 276 10.46 15.25 6.49
N LEU A 277 11.59 15.09 5.80
CA LEU A 277 12.18 13.79 5.51
C LEU A 277 13.36 13.54 6.45
N SER A 278 13.36 12.40 7.14
CA SER A 278 14.45 12.04 8.04
C SER A 278 14.63 10.53 8.10
N LYS A 279 15.87 10.08 7.96
CA LYS A 279 16.25 8.68 8.12
C LYS A 279 15.96 8.17 9.54
N ALA A 280 16.15 9.02 10.54
CA ALA A 280 16.22 8.67 11.95
C ALA A 280 15.08 7.75 12.41
N SER A 281 15.43 6.79 13.26
CA SER A 281 14.49 6.04 14.08
C SER A 281 13.97 6.91 15.23
N GLU A 282 12.80 6.57 15.77
CA GLU A 282 12.26 7.20 16.99
C GLU A 282 11.82 8.66 16.83
N ILE A 283 11.36 9.00 15.63
CA ILE A 283 10.53 10.20 15.47
C ILE A 283 9.24 10.00 16.25
N ASP A 284 8.92 10.98 17.10
CA ASP A 284 7.67 11.07 17.83
C ASP A 284 6.50 10.97 16.85
N ALA A 285 5.73 9.89 16.97
CA ALA A 285 4.54 9.68 16.14
C ALA A 285 3.30 10.38 16.72
N ARG A 286 3.51 11.38 17.60
CA ARG A 286 2.54 12.23 18.30
C ARG A 286 1.19 11.52 18.51
N PRO A 287 0.96 10.92 19.69
CA PRO A 287 -0.30 10.25 19.97
C PRO A 287 -1.52 11.16 19.70
N ASP A 288 -1.40 12.46 19.95
CA ASP A 288 -2.50 13.43 19.84
C ASP A 288 -2.76 13.93 18.40
N GLY A 289 -1.94 13.54 17.42
CA GLY A 289 -2.06 13.98 16.02
C GLY A 289 -2.68 12.94 15.09
N CYS A 290 -3.12 13.37 13.91
CA CYS A 290 -3.63 12.47 12.87
C CYS A 290 -2.50 11.93 11.98
N HIS A 291 -2.61 10.67 11.56
CA HIS A 291 -1.80 10.10 10.48
C HIS A 291 -2.60 10.04 9.19
N ALA A 292 -2.08 10.61 8.10
CA ALA A 292 -2.67 10.53 6.77
C ALA A 292 -1.91 9.51 5.92
N VAL A 293 -2.63 8.56 5.32
CA VAL A 293 -2.08 7.45 4.55
C VAL A 293 -2.60 7.50 3.13
N PHE A 294 -1.70 7.39 2.15
CA PHE A 294 -2.03 7.48 0.73
C PHE A 294 -1.51 6.28 -0.06
N ALA A 295 -2.28 5.87 -1.06
CA ALA A 295 -1.86 4.93 -2.07
C ALA A 295 -2.38 5.38 -3.43
N ALA A 296 -1.56 5.24 -4.45
CA ALA A 296 -1.93 5.53 -5.81
C ALA A 296 -1.48 4.40 -6.72
N GLY A 297 -2.27 4.10 -7.74
CA GLY A 297 -1.98 3.07 -8.72
C GLY A 297 -1.83 3.63 -10.12
N PHE A 298 -1.22 2.83 -10.99
CA PHE A 298 -1.23 3.09 -12.43
C PHE A 298 -2.66 3.29 -12.95
N GLY A 299 -2.80 4.10 -13.99
CA GLY A 299 -4.11 4.47 -14.52
C GLY A 299 -4.88 5.46 -13.64
N GLY A 300 -4.22 6.06 -12.64
CA GLY A 300 -4.69 7.27 -11.97
C GLY A 300 -5.66 7.05 -10.82
N ALA A 301 -5.79 5.83 -10.32
CA ALA A 301 -6.55 5.54 -9.10
C ALA A 301 -5.76 5.99 -7.86
N VAL A 302 -6.41 6.71 -6.95
CA VAL A 302 -5.83 7.19 -5.69
C VAL A 302 -6.81 6.91 -4.56
N ALA A 303 -6.29 6.47 -3.41
CA ALA A 303 -7.05 6.31 -2.19
C ALA A 303 -6.27 6.84 -0.99
N GLY A 304 -7.01 7.34 0.00
CA GLY A 304 -6.46 7.91 1.21
C GLY A 304 -7.27 7.53 2.45
N ALA A 305 -6.62 7.51 3.59
CA ALA A 305 -7.22 7.28 4.90
C ALA A 305 -6.59 8.20 5.95
N VAL A 306 -7.37 8.59 6.95
CA VAL A 306 -6.87 9.32 8.11
C VAL A 306 -7.22 8.52 9.37
N ILE A 307 -6.23 8.34 10.22
CA ILE A 307 -6.39 7.71 11.53
C ILE A 307 -5.90 8.64 12.65
N GLY A 308 -6.44 8.46 13.86
CA GLY A 308 -6.00 9.19 15.05
C GLY A 308 -6.11 8.31 16.30
N SER A 309 -5.46 8.73 17.40
CA SER A 309 -5.74 8.12 18.70
C SER A 309 -7.06 8.68 19.26
N ARG A 310 -7.72 7.89 20.10
CA ARG A 310 -8.88 8.35 20.87
C ARG A 310 -8.37 8.77 22.25
N ALA A 311 -8.56 10.04 22.58
CA ALA A 311 -8.31 10.58 23.92
C ALA A 311 -9.28 10.01 24.97
#